data_AF-A0AAF0Q0J1-F1
#
_entry.id   AF-A0AAF0Q0J1-F1
#
_cell.length_a   1.000
_cell.length_b   1.000
_cell.length_c   1.000
_cell.angle_alpha   90.00
_cell.angle_beta   90.00
_cell.angle_gamma   90.00
#
_symmetry.space_group_name_H-M   'P 1'
#
loop_
_entity.id
_entity.type
_entity.pdbx_description
1 polymer ?
#
loop_
_entity_poly.entity_id
_entity_poly.type
_entity_poly.pdbx_seq_one_letter_code
_entity_poly.pdbx_strand_id
1 'polypeptide(L)'
;MLSSYLPYLHDSGFFDQTERTDWSSLDAYNDSQTGMLLGPEHIFQVEFIQDIMQQESDSLDCGMFVAAFAEVLSDGLPVPKIGFHSEYLCKLYGALLWKYGTKKAKARYVSENDDPTRPKSHSTVLVQEDLVNVD
;
A
#
# COMPACT_ATOMS: atom_id res chain seq x y z
N MET A 1 -6.03 -13.82 -20.70
CA MET A 1 -7.26 -13.21 -20.18
C MET A 1 -6.98 -12.65 -18.78
N LEU A 2 -6.51 -11.40 -18.67
CA LEU A 2 -6.23 -10.74 -17.38
C LEU A 2 -6.62 -9.25 -17.42
N SER A 3 -7.73 -8.89 -18.07
CA SER A 3 -8.09 -7.48 -18.31
C SER A 3 -9.42 -7.09 -17.67
N SER A 4 -9.73 -7.57 -16.46
CA SER A 4 -11.05 -7.31 -15.88
C SER A 4 -11.04 -7.22 -14.35
N TYR A 5 -10.11 -6.48 -13.74
CA TYR A 5 -10.20 -6.27 -12.29
C TYR A 5 -10.02 -4.85 -11.77
N LEU A 6 -9.72 -3.85 -12.60
CA LEU A 6 -9.67 -2.45 -12.15
C LEU A 6 -10.34 -1.52 -13.17
N PRO A 7 -11.68 -1.41 -13.18
CA PRO A 7 -12.43 -0.55 -14.10
C PRO A 7 -11.90 0.88 -14.08
N TYR A 8 -11.57 1.38 -12.88
CA TYR A 8 -11.00 2.70 -12.69
C TYR A 8 -9.69 2.93 -13.46
N LEU A 9 -8.77 1.95 -13.49
CA LEU A 9 -7.48 2.12 -14.17
C LEU A 9 -7.61 2.01 -15.69
N HIS A 10 -8.62 1.29 -16.17
CA HIS A 10 -8.95 1.24 -17.59
C HIS A 10 -9.59 2.56 -18.03
N ASP A 11 -10.57 3.06 -17.26
CA ASP A 11 -11.30 4.29 -17.59
C ASP A 11 -10.45 5.57 -17.39
N SER A 12 -9.42 5.51 -16.54
CA SER A 12 -8.49 6.63 -16.36
C SER A 12 -7.45 6.77 -17.47
N GLY A 13 -7.43 5.84 -18.45
CA GLY A 13 -6.42 5.82 -19.51
C GLY A 13 -5.00 5.56 -18.99
N PHE A 14 -4.86 5.02 -17.77
CA PHE A 14 -3.56 4.82 -17.11
C PHE A 14 -2.62 3.93 -17.94
N PHE A 15 -3.17 2.96 -18.66
CA PHE A 15 -2.41 2.05 -19.52
C PHE A 15 -2.22 2.57 -20.95
N ASP A 16 -2.91 3.64 -21.36
CA ASP A 16 -2.81 4.21 -22.70
C ASP A 16 -1.57 5.09 -22.86
N GLN A 17 -1.02 5.60 -21.76
CA GLN A 17 0.27 6.29 -21.73
C GLN A 17 1.42 5.27 -21.61
N THR A 18 1.84 4.73 -22.75
CA THR A 18 3.03 3.86 -22.83
C THR A 18 4.34 4.63 -22.96
N GLU A 19 4.27 5.95 -23.11
CA GLU A 19 5.46 6.79 -23.16
C GLU A 19 6.11 6.82 -21.76
N ARG A 20 7.40 6.51 -21.72
CA ARG A 20 8.17 6.56 -20.48
C ARG A 20 8.06 7.97 -19.91
N THR A 21 7.52 8.11 -18.71
CA THR A 21 7.44 9.40 -18.02
C THR A 21 8.81 10.05 -18.00
N ASP A 22 8.92 11.21 -18.64
CA ASP A 22 10.11 12.03 -18.57
C ASP A 22 10.12 12.75 -17.22
N TRP A 23 10.70 12.09 -16.21
CA TRP A 23 10.86 12.65 -14.87
C TRP A 23 11.61 13.98 -14.89
N SER A 24 12.42 14.23 -15.93
CA SER A 24 13.20 15.45 -16.05
C SER A 24 12.39 16.67 -16.48
N SER A 25 11.19 16.47 -17.03
CA SER A 25 10.29 17.56 -17.44
C SER A 25 9.25 17.92 -16.37
N LEU A 26 9.26 17.25 -15.21
CA LEU A 26 8.33 17.54 -14.12
C LEU A 26 8.88 18.63 -13.20
N ASP A 27 8.16 19.74 -13.07
CA ASP A 27 8.51 20.85 -12.18
C ASP A 27 8.68 20.43 -10.71
N ALA A 28 8.06 19.32 -10.30
CA ALA A 28 8.21 18.76 -8.96
C ALA A 28 9.63 18.26 -8.63
N TYR A 29 10.45 17.98 -9.65
CA TYR A 29 11.84 17.51 -9.51
C TYR A 29 12.89 18.56 -9.91
N ASN A 30 12.44 19.75 -10.28
CA ASN A 30 13.31 20.89 -10.51
C ASN A 30 13.69 21.53 -9.16
N ASP A 31 14.93 21.99 -9.05
CA ASP A 31 15.34 22.80 -7.90
C ASP A 31 14.55 24.11 -7.90
N SER A 32 13.88 24.40 -6.79
CA SER A 32 12.98 25.56 -6.67
C SER A 32 13.69 26.92 -6.74
N GLN A 33 15.02 26.97 -6.60
CA GLN A 33 15.79 28.20 -6.66
C GLN A 33 16.45 28.42 -8.03
N THR A 34 16.87 27.35 -8.70
CA THR A 34 17.72 27.44 -9.90
C THR A 34 16.96 27.11 -11.19
N GLY A 35 15.79 26.46 -11.11
CA GLY A 35 15.00 26.03 -12.28
C GLY A 35 15.70 24.98 -13.17
N MET A 36 16.89 24.54 -12.77
CA MET A 36 17.54 23.35 -13.30
C MET A 36 17.05 22.14 -12.51
N LEU A 37 17.12 20.96 -13.12
CA LEU A 37 17.05 19.71 -12.35
C LEU A 37 17.96 19.82 -11.14
N LEU A 38 17.51 19.32 -9.99
CA LEU A 38 18.37 19.08 -8.84
C LEU A 38 19.65 18.42 -9.37
N GLY A 39 20.73 19.21 -9.46
CA GLY A 39 22.01 18.71 -9.92
C GLY A 39 22.47 17.60 -8.98
N PRO A 40 23.45 16.77 -9.40
CA PRO A 40 23.93 15.62 -8.63
C PRO A 40 24.71 16.01 -7.37
N GLU A 41 24.39 17.14 -6.73
CA GLU A 41 25.01 17.57 -5.48
C GLU A 41 24.65 16.62 -4.32
N HIS A 42 23.52 15.91 -4.44
CA HIS A 42 23.10 14.85 -3.53
C HIS A 42 22.61 13.62 -4.30
N ILE A 43 23.52 12.85 -4.89
CA ILE A 43 23.19 11.56 -5.50
C ILE A 43 22.74 10.62 -4.37
N PHE A 44 21.45 10.29 -4.33
CA PHE A 44 20.98 9.21 -3.48
C PHE A 44 21.58 7.90 -3.98
N GLN A 45 22.30 7.19 -3.10
CA GLN A 45 22.88 5.90 -3.46
C GLN A 45 21.76 4.87 -3.59
N VAL A 46 21.46 4.49 -4.83
CA VAL A 46 20.49 3.43 -5.13
C VAL A 46 21.24 2.12 -5.32
N GLU A 47 20.92 1.13 -4.50
CA GLU A 47 21.40 -0.24 -4.66
C GLU A 47 20.28 -1.13 -5.21
N PHE A 48 20.53 -1.76 -6.36
CA PHE A 48 19.61 -2.73 -6.93
C PHE A 48 19.98 -4.12 -6.44
N ILE A 49 19.16 -4.66 -5.53
CA ILE A 49 19.33 -6.03 -5.05
C ILE A 49 18.65 -6.98 -6.06
N GLN A 50 19.45 -7.85 -6.66
CA GLN A 50 18.98 -8.90 -7.59
C GLN A 50 18.72 -10.20 -6.83
N ASP A 51 18.06 -11.15 -7.50
CA ASP A 51 17.74 -12.48 -6.95
C ASP A 51 16.89 -12.46 -5.67
N ILE A 52 16.12 -11.40 -5.50
CA ILE A 52 15.09 -11.33 -4.46
C ILE A 52 13.93 -12.22 -4.89
N MET A 53 13.48 -13.09 -3.99
CA MET A 53 12.28 -13.88 -4.24
C MET A 53 11.07 -12.96 -4.34
N GLN A 54 10.40 -13.01 -5.49
CA GLN A 54 9.19 -12.24 -5.76
C GLN A 54 7.95 -13.02 -5.28
N GLN A 55 6.87 -12.28 -4.99
CA GLN A 55 5.57 -12.88 -4.77
C GLN A 55 5.11 -13.64 -6.03
N GLU A 56 4.37 -14.73 -5.85
CA GLU A 56 3.73 -15.43 -6.97
C GLU A 56 2.73 -14.47 -7.65
N SER A 57 2.58 -14.58 -8.98
CA SER A 57 1.81 -13.61 -9.77
C SER A 57 0.31 -13.59 -9.46
N ASP A 58 -0.20 -14.66 -8.85
CA ASP A 58 -1.56 -14.83 -8.35
C ASP A 58 -1.70 -14.51 -6.84
N SER A 59 -0.60 -14.18 -6.16
CA SER A 59 -0.62 -13.77 -4.75
C SER A 59 -1.19 -12.36 -4.58
N LEU A 60 -2.03 -12.19 -3.56
CA LEU A 60 -2.55 -10.89 -3.13
C LEU A 60 -1.77 -10.31 -1.92
N ASP A 61 -0.63 -10.92 -1.57
CA ASP A 61 0.14 -10.61 -0.36
C ASP A 61 1.24 -9.55 -0.61
N CYS A 62 1.13 -8.72 -1.64
CA CYS A 62 2.17 -7.76 -2.03
C CYS A 62 2.64 -6.87 -0.86
N GLY A 63 1.70 -6.41 -0.04
CA GLY A 63 1.98 -5.59 1.14
C GLY A 63 2.80 -6.34 2.20
N MET A 64 2.59 -7.65 2.34
CA MET A 64 3.36 -8.48 3.28
C MET A 64 4.81 -8.64 2.82
N PHE A 65 5.04 -8.85 1.53
CA PHE A 65 6.40 -8.89 0.98
C PHE A 65 7.14 -7.58 1.25
N VAL A 66 6.51 -6.43 0.96
CA VAL A 66 7.10 -5.11 1.22
C VAL A 66 7.42 -4.92 2.69
N ALA A 67 6.49 -5.26 3.59
CA ALA A 67 6.71 -5.13 5.04
C ALA A 67 7.86 -6.01 5.55
N ALA A 68 7.93 -7.26 5.08
CA ALA A 68 8.99 -8.19 5.45
C ALA A 68 10.37 -7.72 4.97
N PHE A 69 10.48 -7.21 3.73
CA PHE A 69 11.73 -6.62 3.25
C PHE A 69 12.12 -5.36 4.04
N ALA A 70 11.16 -4.48 4.33
CA ALA A 70 11.43 -3.28 5.12
C ALA A 70 11.97 -3.62 6.52
N GLU A 71 11.42 -4.66 7.18
CA GLU A 71 11.90 -5.14 8.48
C GLU A 71 13.33 -5.68 8.40
N VAL A 72 13.60 -6.60 7.46
CA VAL A 72 14.95 -7.16 7.23
C VAL A 72 15.98 -6.06 6.98
N LEU A 73 15.66 -5.10 6.11
CA LEU A 73 16.56 -3.98 5.81
C LEU A 73 16.74 -3.04 6.99
N SER A 74 15.68 -2.81 7.78
CA SER A 74 15.75 -1.98 8.99
C SER A 74 16.64 -2.59 10.06
N ASP A 75 16.64 -3.93 10.18
CA ASP A 75 17.50 -4.67 11.09
C ASP A 75 18.94 -4.83 10.55
N GLY A 76 19.23 -4.34 9.34
CA GLY A 76 20.53 -4.49 8.68
C GLY A 76 20.87 -5.94 8.33
N LEU A 77 19.86 -6.81 8.25
CA LEU A 77 20.02 -8.21 7.93
C LEU A 77 20.14 -8.41 6.41
N PRO A 78 20.91 -9.43 5.96
CA PRO A 78 20.98 -9.76 4.56
C PRO A 78 19.61 -10.23 4.05
N VAL A 79 19.26 -9.79 2.85
CA VAL A 79 17.98 -10.15 2.22
C VAL A 79 17.86 -11.67 2.05
N PRO A 80 16.82 -12.32 2.63
CA PRO A 80 16.61 -13.76 2.47
C PRO A 80 16.43 -14.15 1.00
N LYS A 81 17.15 -15.20 0.59
CA LYS A 81 16.98 -15.83 -0.73
C LYS A 81 15.89 -16.92 -0.74
N ILE A 82 15.33 -17.24 0.43
CA ILE A 82 14.24 -18.19 0.60
C ILE A 82 12.93 -17.41 0.70
N GLY A 83 11.88 -17.98 0.12
CA GLY A 83 10.55 -17.37 0.08
C GLY A 83 9.97 -17.16 1.46
N PHE A 84 9.37 -15.99 1.64
CA PHE A 84 8.53 -15.74 2.80
C PHE A 84 7.29 -16.64 2.70
N HIS A 85 7.00 -17.37 3.77
CA HIS A 85 5.70 -18.02 3.90
C HIS A 85 4.63 -16.95 4.14
N SER A 86 4.08 -16.41 3.04
CA SER A 86 3.14 -15.29 3.08
C SER A 86 1.95 -15.59 3.98
N GLU A 87 1.41 -16.82 3.92
CA GLU A 87 0.31 -17.27 4.78
C GLU A 87 0.65 -17.18 6.28
N TYR A 88 1.87 -17.57 6.66
CA TYR A 88 2.33 -17.50 8.06
C TYR A 88 2.45 -16.06 8.52
N LEU A 89 3.09 -15.19 7.72
CA LEU A 89 3.25 -13.78 8.04
C LEU A 89 1.89 -13.06 8.09
N CYS A 90 1.00 -13.32 7.13
CA CYS A 90 -0.36 -12.77 7.13
C CYS A 90 -1.11 -13.11 8.43
N LYS A 91 -1.04 -14.36 8.90
CA LYS A 91 -1.64 -14.76 10.18
C LYS A 91 -1.01 -14.05 11.37
N LEU A 92 0.32 -13.96 11.42
CA LEU A 92 1.03 -13.35 12.53
C LEU A 92 0.74 -11.85 12.63
N TYR A 93 0.97 -11.10 11.56
CA TYR A 93 0.72 -9.65 11.53
C TYR A 93 -0.77 -9.33 11.63
N GLY A 94 -1.64 -10.14 11.02
CA GLY A 94 -3.09 -10.02 11.18
C GLY A 94 -3.52 -10.13 12.64
N ALA A 95 -2.99 -11.10 13.39
CA ALA A 95 -3.27 -11.25 14.81
C ALA A 95 -2.72 -10.07 15.66
N LEU A 96 -1.51 -9.59 15.34
CA LEU A 96 -0.90 -8.43 15.98
C LEU A 96 -1.72 -7.16 15.76
N LEU A 97 -2.10 -6.88 14.52
CA LEU A 97 -2.93 -5.74 14.13
C LEU A 97 -4.31 -5.82 14.76
N TRP A 98 -4.93 -7.00 14.77
CA TRP A 98 -6.22 -7.21 15.43
C TRP A 98 -6.14 -6.90 16.93
N LYS A 99 -5.10 -7.39 17.61
CA LYS A 99 -4.87 -7.14 19.04
C LYS A 99 -4.64 -5.65 19.31
N TYR A 100 -3.83 -4.98 18.49
CA TYR A 100 -3.58 -3.54 18.59
C TYR A 100 -4.86 -2.73 18.36
N GLY A 101 -5.57 -3.00 17.26
CA GLY A 101 -6.82 -2.33 16.90
C GLY A 101 -7.89 -2.50 17.98
N THR A 102 -8.02 -3.71 18.54
CA THR A 102 -8.94 -3.99 19.65
C THR A 102 -8.60 -3.16 20.89
N LYS A 103 -7.30 -3.06 21.25
CA LYS A 103 -6.86 -2.22 22.37
C LYS A 103 -7.15 -0.75 22.10
N LYS A 104 -6.85 -0.25 20.90
CA LYS A 104 -7.06 1.16 20.52
C LYS A 104 -8.55 1.54 20.49
N ALA A 105 -9.41 0.66 19.99
CA ALA A 105 -10.86 0.84 19.98
C ALA A 105 -11.44 0.87 21.39
N LYS A 106 -10.98 -0.01 22.29
CA LYS A 106 -11.40 -0.02 23.70
C LYS A 106 -10.93 1.21 24.46
N ALA A 107 -9.76 1.73 24.14
CA ALA A 107 -9.19 2.90 24.80
C ALA A 107 -9.90 4.23 24.46
N ARG A 108 -10.94 4.24 23.59
CA ARG A 108 -11.60 5.46 23.05
C ARG A 108 -10.59 6.55 22.69
N TYR A 109 -9.48 6.16 22.07
CA TYR A 109 -8.43 7.10 21.73
C TYR A 109 -8.99 8.12 20.74
N VAL A 110 -9.01 9.39 21.15
CA VAL A 110 -9.18 10.52 20.23
C VAL A 110 -7.81 10.74 19.60
N SER A 111 -7.74 10.72 18.28
CA SER A 111 -6.52 11.05 17.57
C SER A 111 -6.18 12.51 17.86
N GLU A 112 -5.04 12.81 18.50
CA GLU A 112 -4.48 14.17 18.63
C GLU A 112 -3.85 14.65 17.30
N ASN A 113 -4.47 14.24 16.19
CA ASN A 113 -4.07 14.70 14.88
C ASN A 113 -4.82 16.01 14.63
N ASP A 114 -4.13 17.04 14.16
CA ASP A 114 -4.74 18.30 13.73
C ASP A 114 -5.66 18.11 12.51
N ASP A 115 -5.73 16.91 11.92
CA ASP A 115 -6.65 16.58 10.85
C ASP A 115 -8.10 16.84 11.29
N PRO A 116 -8.88 17.51 10.44
CA PRO A 116 -10.29 17.69 10.69
C PRO A 116 -10.98 16.34 10.85
N THR A 117 -11.81 16.23 11.89
CA THR A 117 -12.55 15.02 12.24
C THR A 117 -13.20 14.41 11.00
N ARG A 118 -12.78 13.18 10.63
CA ARG A 118 -13.31 12.49 9.44
C ARG A 118 -14.84 12.45 9.53
N PRO A 119 -15.59 12.95 8.52
CA PRO A 119 -17.04 12.87 8.54
C PRO A 119 -17.46 11.42 8.71
N LYS A 120 -18.33 11.15 9.69
CA LYS A 120 -18.88 9.82 9.94
C LYS A 120 -19.58 9.36 8.66
N SER A 121 -19.06 8.31 8.03
CA SER A 121 -19.81 7.59 7.01
C SER A 121 -21.04 7.00 7.69
N HIS A 122 -22.22 7.50 7.33
CA HIS A 122 -23.48 6.87 7.71
C HIS A 122 -23.54 5.51 7.04
N SER A 123 -23.25 4.46 7.80
CA SER A 123 -23.52 3.09 7.36
C SER A 123 -25.04 2.93 7.42
N THR A 124 -25.69 3.06 6.27
CA THR A 124 -27.11 2.75 6.14
C THR A 124 -27.26 1.26 6.42
N VAL A 125 -27.81 0.93 7.59
CA VAL A 125 -28.30 -0.42 7.86
C VAL A 125 -29.36 -0.70 6.80
N LEU A 126 -29.08 -1.62 5.88
CA LEU A 126 -30.11 -2.22 5.07
C LEU A 126 -30.99 -3.00 6.04
N VAL A 127 -32.17 -2.44 6.33
CA VAL A 127 -33.24 -3.13 7.04
C VAL A 127 -33.54 -4.37 6.22
N GLN A 128 -33.32 -5.52 6.84
CA GLN A 128 -33.70 -6.82 6.33
C GLN A 128 -35.20 -6.79 6.07
N GLU A 129 -35.57 -6.81 4.78
CA GLU A 129 -36.96 -6.75 4.32
C GLU A 129 -37.78 -7.90 4.92
N ASP A 130 -39.00 -7.54 5.30
CA ASP A 130 -39.92 -8.33 6.11
C ASP A 130 -40.20 -9.74 5.56
N LEU A 131 -40.18 -10.71 6.46
CA LEU A 131 -40.69 -12.06 6.26
C LEU A 131 -42.20 -12.00 5.93
N VAL A 132 -42.56 -12.31 4.69
CA VAL A 132 -43.95 -12.56 4.30
C VAL A 132 -44.35 -13.94 4.82
N ASN A 133 -45.13 -13.98 5.90
CA ASN A 133 -45.95 -15.15 6.22
C ASN A 133 -47.18 -15.15 5.31
N VAL A 134 -47.38 -16.24 4.58
CA VAL A 134 -48.65 -16.54 3.88
C VAL A 134 -49.32 -17.67 4.65
N ASP A 135 -50.51 -17.40 5.18
CA ASP A 135 -51.48 -18.42 5.60
C ASP A 135 -52.19 -19.02 4.38
#